data_AF-A0A7S3N7Z8-F1
#
_entry.id   AF-A0A7S3N7Z8-F1
#
_cell.length_a   1.000
_cell.length_b   1.000
_cell.length_c   1.000
_cell.angle_alpha   90.00
_cell.angle_beta   90.00
_cell.angle_gamma   90.00
#
_symmetry.space_group_name_H-M   'P 1'
#
loop_
_entity.id
_entity.type
_entity.pdbx_description
1 polymer ?
#
loop_
_entity_poly.entity_id
_entity_poly.type
_entity_poly.pdbx_seq_one_letter_code
_entity_poly.pdbx_strand_id
1 'polypeptide(L)'
;CTPSGCHPREEYKKYYVADFGLVAGEKDMIAEIIQNGPIVCSIATPPSLFQHKSGVYKDTTGQVTPDHYVEVIGYGTENGVNYWSVKNSWSTAFAEKGIFKLVR
;
A
#
# COMPACT_ATOMS: atom_id res chain seq x y z
N CYS A 1 23.78 19.42 12.23
CA CYS A 1 25.13 19.01 12.63
C CYS A 1 26.04 20.23 12.59
N THR A 2 26.93 20.33 13.56
CA THR A 2 27.97 21.37 13.67
C THR A 2 29.34 20.66 13.59
N PRO A 3 30.46 21.39 13.52
CA PRO A 3 31.78 20.78 13.59
C PRO A 3 32.02 19.92 14.86
N SER A 4 31.23 20.13 15.92
CA SER A 4 31.26 19.35 17.17
C SER A 4 30.42 18.06 17.13
N GLY A 5 29.71 17.78 16.03
CA GLY A 5 28.94 16.55 15.86
C GLY A 5 27.50 16.77 15.38
N CYS A 6 26.75 15.67 15.32
CA CYS A 6 25.33 15.69 15.05
C CYS A 6 24.56 15.57 16.36
N HIS A 7 23.63 16.50 16.59
CA HIS A 7 22.77 16.52 17.76
C HIS A 7 21.31 16.38 17.28
N PRO A 8 20.44 15.68 18.03
CA PRO A 8 19.02 15.65 17.73
C PRO A 8 18.45 17.08 17.80
N ARG A 9 17.52 17.38 16.91
CA ARG A 9 16.78 18.64 16.97
C ARG A 9 15.68 18.46 18.02
N GLU A 10 15.78 19.14 19.15
CA GLU A 10 14.81 19.02 20.25
C GLU A 10 13.44 19.61 19.86
N GLU A 11 13.43 20.69 19.08
CA GLU A 11 12.21 21.36 18.63
C GLU A 11 11.99 21.18 17.12
N TYR A 12 10.91 20.48 16.78
CA TYR A 12 10.47 20.27 15.39
C TYR A 12 8.95 20.12 15.34
N LYS A 13 8.39 20.42 14.17
CA LYS A 13 6.95 20.24 13.93
C LYS A 13 6.61 18.75 13.97
N LYS A 14 5.69 18.38 14.86
CA LYS A 14 5.16 17.02 15.01
C LYS A 14 3.75 16.96 14.40
N TYR A 15 3.46 15.87 13.73
CA TYR A 15 2.14 15.56 13.19
C TYR A 15 1.57 14.37 13.96
N TYR A 16 0.27 14.42 14.26
CA TYR A 16 -0.43 13.41 15.03
C TYR A 16 -1.69 13.00 14.26
N VAL A 17 -2.10 11.76 14.46
CA VAL A 17 -3.43 11.28 14.05
C VAL A 17 -4.37 11.41 15.23
N ALA A 18 -5.61 11.83 14.98
CA ALA A 18 -6.62 11.97 16.01
C ALA A 18 -7.27 10.62 16.37
N ASP A 19 -7.40 9.73 15.38
CA ASP A 19 -8.03 8.42 15.52
C ASP A 19 -7.36 7.40 14.61
N PHE A 20 -7.46 6.12 14.96
CA PHE A 20 -7.00 4.99 14.16
C PHE A 20 -7.80 3.72 14.53
N GLY A 21 -7.99 2.83 13.55
CA GLY A 21 -8.76 1.60 13.76
C GLY A 21 -8.39 0.52 12.76
N LEU A 22 -9.09 -0.62 12.88
CA LEU A 22 -8.97 -1.74 11.97
C LEU A 22 -10.18 -1.77 11.05
N VAL A 23 -9.94 -2.00 9.76
CA VAL A 23 -10.97 -2.28 8.75
C VAL A 23 -10.61 -3.57 8.03
N ALA A 24 -11.61 -4.40 7.75
CA ALA A 24 -11.42 -5.67 7.06
C ALA A 24 -12.64 -5.98 6.20
N GLY A 25 -12.42 -6.73 5.11
CA GLY A 25 -13.47 -7.08 4.17
C GLY A 25 -13.68 -6.01 3.11
N GLU A 26 -13.96 -6.46 1.88
CA GLU A 26 -14.00 -5.61 0.69
C GLU A 26 -14.93 -4.40 0.83
N LYS A 27 -16.15 -4.61 1.33
CA LYS A 27 -17.16 -3.56 1.44
C LYS A 27 -16.73 -2.46 2.41
N ASP A 28 -16.20 -2.84 3.57
CA ASP A 28 -15.84 -1.90 4.62
C ASP A 28 -14.54 -1.17 4.26
N MET A 29 -13.59 -1.86 3.62
CA MET A 29 -12.39 -1.24 3.05
C MET A 29 -12.74 -0.17 1.99
N ILE A 30 -13.70 -0.46 1.10
CA ILE A 30 -14.20 0.53 0.13
C ILE A 30 -14.84 1.72 0.85
N ALA A 31 -15.70 1.45 1.83
CA ALA A 31 -16.36 2.51 2.59
C ALA A 31 -15.35 3.43 3.28
N GLU A 32 -14.33 2.85 3.91
CA GLU A 32 -13.25 3.58 4.57
C GLU A 32 -12.44 4.41 3.58
N ILE A 33 -12.09 3.84 2.42
CA ILE A 33 -11.35 4.57 1.36
C ILE A 33 -12.14 5.76 0.84
N ILE A 34 -13.46 5.61 0.65
CA ILE A 34 -14.33 6.70 0.19
C ILE A 34 -14.46 7.79 1.27
N GLN A 35 -14.58 7.41 2.53
CA GLN A 35 -14.87 8.35 3.62
C GLN A 35 -13.61 9.07 4.12
N ASN A 36 -12.52 8.34 4.32
CA ASN A 36 -11.35 8.80 5.07
C ASN A 36 -10.04 8.76 4.27
N GLY A 37 -10.07 8.18 3.06
CA GLY A 37 -8.91 8.10 2.17
C GLY A 37 -8.11 6.80 2.31
N PRO A 38 -6.86 6.76 1.83
CA PRO A 38 -6.09 5.52 1.73
C PRO A 38 -5.94 4.75 3.05
N ILE A 39 -5.98 3.43 2.96
CA ILE A 39 -5.84 2.52 4.10
C ILE A 39 -4.57 1.68 3.99
N VAL A 40 -4.06 1.22 5.12
CA VAL A 40 -2.93 0.28 5.17
C VAL A 40 -3.46 -1.15 5.21
N CYS A 41 -2.91 -2.03 4.38
CA CYS A 41 -3.25 -3.46 4.37
C CYS A 41 -1.98 -4.31 4.39
N SER A 42 -2.08 -5.49 5.00
CA SER A 42 -1.02 -6.50 4.91
C SER A 42 -1.24 -7.39 3.68
N ILE A 43 -0.16 -7.78 3.02
CA ILE A 43 -0.17 -8.63 1.83
C ILE A 43 0.92 -9.70 1.91
N ALA A 44 0.74 -10.80 1.18
CA ALA A 44 1.80 -11.73 0.85
C ALA A 44 2.60 -11.21 -0.35
N THR A 45 3.92 -11.43 -0.37
CA THR A 45 4.80 -11.01 -1.47
C THR A 45 5.45 -12.20 -2.18
N PRO A 46 4.70 -12.96 -3.00
CA PRO A 46 5.28 -14.04 -3.79
C PRO A 46 6.34 -13.51 -4.76
N PRO A 47 7.35 -14.33 -5.15
CA PRO A 47 8.41 -13.91 -6.07
C PRO A 47 7.91 -13.31 -7.40
N SER A 48 6.73 -13.73 -7.87
CA SER A 48 6.10 -13.21 -9.09
C SER A 48 5.66 -11.75 -8.96
N LEU A 49 5.33 -11.27 -7.75
CA LEU A 49 4.98 -9.87 -7.52
C LEU A 49 6.17 -8.95 -7.77
N PHE A 50 7.38 -9.34 -7.34
CA PHE A 50 8.60 -8.54 -7.57
C PHE A 50 8.91 -8.32 -9.06
N GLN A 51 8.46 -9.25 -9.92
CA GLN A 51 8.66 -9.18 -11.36
C GLN A 51 7.51 -8.47 -12.07
N HIS A 52 6.41 -8.16 -11.39
CA HIS A 52 5.24 -7.52 -11.97
C HIS A 52 5.54 -6.10 -12.47
N LYS A 53 5.03 -5.78 -13.67
CA LYS A 53 5.27 -4.49 -14.34
C LYS A 53 4.00 -3.72 -14.68
N SER A 54 2.93 -4.39 -15.10
CA SER A 54 1.70 -3.75 -15.54
C SER A 54 0.52 -4.73 -15.57
N GLY A 55 -0.70 -4.18 -15.69
CA GLY A 55 -1.95 -4.93 -15.68
C GLY A 55 -2.43 -5.29 -14.28
N VAL A 56 -3.52 -6.05 -14.20
CA VAL A 56 -4.05 -6.56 -12.92
C VAL A 56 -3.26 -7.80 -12.50
N TYR A 57 -2.48 -7.65 -11.43
CA TYR A 57 -1.76 -8.74 -10.80
C TYR A 57 -2.71 -9.71 -10.10
N LYS A 58 -2.46 -11.01 -10.32
CA LYS A 58 -3.15 -12.12 -9.64
C LYS A 58 -2.10 -13.12 -9.19
N ASP A 59 -2.03 -13.36 -7.89
CA ASP A 59 -1.22 -14.45 -7.38
C ASP A 59 -1.87 -15.80 -7.74
N THR A 60 -1.05 -16.75 -8.19
CA THR A 60 -1.44 -18.13 -8.51
C THR A 60 -0.68 -19.14 -7.67
N THR A 61 0.17 -18.69 -6.73
CA THR A 61 0.99 -19.55 -5.87
C THR A 61 0.23 -20.05 -4.64
N GLY A 62 -0.83 -19.35 -4.23
CA GLY A 62 -1.61 -19.69 -3.03
C GLY A 62 -0.95 -19.20 -1.74
N GLN A 63 0.03 -18.28 -1.83
CA GLN A 63 0.68 -17.71 -0.67
C GLN A 63 -0.28 -16.73 0.03
N VAL A 64 -0.69 -17.08 1.25
CA VAL A 64 -1.65 -16.27 2.04
C VAL A 64 -1.04 -15.64 3.28
N THR A 65 0.13 -16.09 3.72
CA THR A 65 0.82 -15.52 4.89
C THR A 65 1.34 -14.14 4.54
N PRO A 66 0.84 -13.07 5.18
CA PRO A 66 1.33 -11.74 4.91
C PRO A 66 2.73 -11.54 5.47
N ASP A 67 3.58 -10.87 4.69
CA ASP A 67 4.96 -10.53 5.04
C ASP A 67 5.30 -9.06 4.77
N HIS A 68 4.35 -8.28 4.25
CA HIS A 68 4.54 -6.88 3.89
C HIS A 68 3.30 -6.03 4.13
N TYR A 69 3.49 -4.72 4.27
CA TYR A 69 2.41 -3.73 4.38
C TYR A 69 2.44 -2.76 3.20
N VAL A 70 1.26 -2.46 2.66
CA VAL A 70 1.05 -1.57 1.51
C VAL A 70 -0.09 -0.60 1.75
N GLU A 71 -0.13 0.47 0.95
CA GLU A 71 -1.18 1.48 1.00
C GLU A 71 -2.18 1.20 -0.13
N VAL A 72 -3.43 0.89 0.21
CA VAL A 72 -4.53 0.77 -0.76
C VAL A 72 -5.13 2.16 -0.95
N ILE A 73 -4.91 2.72 -2.14
CA ILE A 73 -5.26 4.11 -2.47
C ILE A 73 -6.57 4.22 -3.27
N GLY A 74 -7.15 3.09 -3.66
CA GLY A 74 -8.38 3.06 -4.44
C GLY A 74 -8.72 1.67 -4.97
N TYR A 75 -9.74 1.62 -5.81
CA TYR A 75 -10.22 0.40 -6.46
C TYR A 75 -10.85 0.75 -7.81
N GLY A 76 -11.05 -0.24 -8.67
CA GLY A 76 -11.66 -0.05 -9.97
C GLY A 76 -11.95 -1.34 -10.70
N THR A 77 -12.28 -1.22 -11.98
CA THR A 77 -12.53 -2.34 -12.88
C THR A 77 -11.76 -2.11 -14.18
N GLU A 78 -11.03 -3.12 -14.65
CA GLU A 78 -10.32 -3.11 -15.93
C GLU A 78 -10.67 -4.39 -16.68
N ASN A 79 -11.22 -4.26 -17.90
CA ASN A 79 -11.61 -5.41 -18.74
C ASN A 79 -12.50 -6.44 -18.03
N GLY A 80 -13.43 -5.96 -17.18
CA GLY A 80 -14.33 -6.81 -16.39
C GLY A 80 -13.71 -7.41 -15.12
N VAL A 81 -12.44 -7.11 -14.82
CA VAL A 81 -11.74 -7.57 -13.62
C VAL A 81 -11.69 -6.45 -12.59
N ASN A 82 -12.23 -6.70 -11.41
CA ASN A 82 -12.15 -5.78 -10.29
C ASN A 82 -10.74 -5.81 -9.68
N TYR A 83 -10.23 -4.64 -9.30
CA TYR A 83 -8.89 -4.51 -8.71
C TYR A 83 -8.83 -3.47 -7.60
N TRP A 84 -7.86 -3.65 -6.70
CA TRP A 84 -7.33 -2.64 -5.79
C TRP A 84 -6.17 -1.90 -6.43
N SER A 85 -6.14 -0.58 -6.31
CA SER A 85 -4.98 0.23 -6.65
C SER A 85 -4.10 0.36 -5.41
N VAL A 86 -2.88 -0.18 -5.51
CA VAL A 86 -2.00 -0.36 -4.35
C VAL A 86 -0.70 0.39 -4.59
N LYS A 87 -0.40 1.34 -3.71
CA LYS A 87 0.88 2.06 -3.68
C LYS A 87 1.87 1.31 -2.81
N ASN A 88 3.00 0.98 -3.41
CA ASN A 88 4.07 0.21 -2.77
C ASN A 88 5.27 1.10 -2.42
N SER A 89 6.19 0.57 -1.60
CA SER A 89 7.38 1.26 -1.10
C SER A 89 8.69 0.80 -1.76
N TRP A 90 8.64 0.13 -2.92
CA TRP A 90 9.80 -0.45 -3.61
C TRP A 90 10.34 0.40 -4.77
N SER A 91 10.41 1.72 -4.57
CA SER A 91 10.78 2.70 -5.61
C SER A 91 9.74 2.87 -6.72
N THR A 92 9.83 4.00 -7.43
CA THR A 92 9.00 4.30 -8.61
C THR A 92 9.32 3.41 -9.82
N ALA A 93 10.42 2.65 -9.77
CA ALA A 93 10.79 1.69 -10.81
C ALA A 93 9.97 0.39 -10.76
N PHE A 94 9.27 0.15 -9.65
CA PHE A 94 8.36 -0.98 -9.50
C PHE A 94 7.04 -0.69 -10.22
N ALA A 95 6.53 -1.67 -10.97
CA ALA A 95 5.25 -1.58 -11.68
C ALA A 95 5.05 -0.25 -12.42
N GLU A 96 3.88 0.39 -12.25
CA GLU A 96 3.55 1.67 -12.85
C GLU A 96 3.82 2.79 -11.82
N LYS A 97 5.04 3.33 -11.82
CA LYS A 97 5.46 4.41 -10.90
C LYS A 97 5.33 4.06 -9.41
N GLY A 98 5.57 2.80 -9.04
CA GLY A 98 5.44 2.29 -7.68
C GLY A 98 4.01 1.87 -7.30
N ILE A 99 3.06 1.96 -8.23
CA ILE A 99 1.66 1.57 -8.04
C ILE A 99 1.39 0.32 -8.89
N PHE A 100 0.67 -0.63 -8.32
CA PHE A 100 0.22 -1.82 -9.02
C PHE A 100 -1.27 -2.07 -8.77
N LYS A 101 -1.88 -2.84 -9.67
CA LYS A 101 -3.27 -3.27 -9.55
C LYS A 101 -3.29 -4.69 -9.04
N LEU A 102 -3.96 -4.95 -7.92
CA LEU A 102 -4.14 -6.29 -7.35
C LEU A 102 -5.58 -6.74 -7.58
N VAL A 103 -5.80 -7.95 -8.08
CA VAL A 103 -7.15 -8.49 -8.22
C VAL A 103 -7.90 -8.42 -6.89
N ARG A 104 -9.17 -7.98 -6.96
CA ARG A 104 -10.06 -7.86 -5.82
C ARG A 104 -10.96 -9.08 -5.71
#